data_AF-A0AAD9HAC6-F1
#
_entry.id   AF-A0AAD9HAC6-F1
#
_cell.length_a   1.000
_cell.length_b   1.000
_cell.length_c   1.000
_cell.angle_alpha   90.00
_cell.angle_beta   90.00
_cell.angle_gamma   90.00
#
_symmetry.space_group_name_H-M   'P 1'
#
loop_
_entity.id
_entity.type
_entity.pdbx_description
1 polymer ?
#
loop_
_entity_poly.entity_id
_entity_poly.type
_entity_poly.pdbx_seq_one_letter_code
_entity_poly.pdbx_strand_id
1 'polypeptide(L)'
;MYIRADHAENSIPALRQLIKDYPLGVLTTAIHSTSQPFIQSSHIPWVLDVQDESSDTELGILRGHLARANPQSKTIIESLSADNRTGTGNVLDQEVLVLFTAPTHHYVTPKFYTETKPTTGKVVPTWNYAAVQAYGRAKIYCDAKSEETSAFLTRQIRDLSQHGENSVMGYTGKDGRPGPWEVADAPERYIELMKMAIIGIEITIDRLQGKFKMSQESGEGDRDGIVQGFKALGSEVGSKMADLVKERGELKKKSKQ
;
A
#
# COMPACT_ATOMS: atom_id res chain seq x y z
N MET A 1 -10.48 8.78 1.75
CA MET A 1 -11.48 8.28 0.76
C MET A 1 -12.90 8.25 1.37
N TYR A 2 -13.99 8.22 0.57
CA TYR A 2 -15.34 7.92 1.11
C TYR A 2 -15.50 6.41 1.34
N ILE A 3 -15.83 6.04 2.58
CA ILE A 3 -15.97 4.67 3.03
C ILE A 3 -17.32 4.51 3.72
N ARG A 4 -18.22 3.76 3.08
CA ARG A 4 -19.46 3.30 3.70
C ARG A 4 -19.10 2.29 4.79
N ALA A 5 -19.81 2.30 5.92
CA ALA A 5 -19.52 1.44 7.08
C ALA A 5 -19.37 -0.06 6.72
N ASP A 6 -20.19 -0.59 5.81
CA ASP A 6 -20.09 -1.99 5.35
C ASP A 6 -18.78 -2.34 4.64
N HIS A 7 -18.06 -1.34 4.14
CA HIS A 7 -16.82 -1.50 3.38
C HIS A 7 -15.60 -1.03 4.17
N ALA A 8 -15.80 -0.46 5.36
CA ALA A 8 -14.71 0.00 6.20
C ALA A 8 -13.99 -1.20 6.83
N GLU A 9 -12.67 -1.23 6.68
CA GLU A 9 -11.81 -2.10 7.49
C GLU A 9 -11.15 -1.23 8.55
N ASN A 10 -11.39 -1.59 9.81
CA ASN A 10 -10.89 -0.87 10.98
C ASN A 10 -9.84 -1.66 11.75
N SER A 11 -9.63 -2.95 11.43
CA SER A 11 -8.56 -3.75 12.00
C SER A 11 -7.21 -3.26 11.48
N ILE A 12 -6.46 -2.57 12.34
CA ILE A 12 -5.09 -2.13 12.03
C ILE A 12 -4.19 -3.31 11.61
N PRO A 13 -4.23 -4.49 12.27
CA PRO A 13 -3.56 -5.68 11.75
C PRO A 13 -3.91 -6.01 10.29
N ALA A 14 -5.19 -6.01 9.92
CA ALA A 14 -5.60 -6.30 8.54
C ALA A 14 -5.12 -5.24 7.53
N LEU A 15 -5.11 -3.96 7.92
CA LEU A 15 -4.60 -2.88 7.07
C LEU A 15 -3.09 -3.00 6.84
N ARG A 16 -2.33 -3.27 7.91
CA ARG A 16 -0.88 -3.50 7.85
C ARG A 16 -0.56 -4.73 7.00
N GLN A 17 -1.35 -5.80 7.13
CA GLN A 17 -1.18 -6.99 6.31
C GLN A 17 -1.37 -6.68 4.83
N LEU A 18 -2.40 -5.91 4.44
CA LEU A 18 -2.59 -5.50 3.04
C LEU A 18 -1.38 -4.71 2.52
N ILE A 19 -0.84 -3.78 3.31
CA ILE A 19 0.37 -3.03 2.94
C ILE A 19 1.55 -3.97 2.69
N LYS A 20 1.75 -4.97 3.55
CA LYS A 20 2.84 -5.95 3.44
C LYS A 20 2.67 -6.91 2.26
N ASP A 21 1.44 -7.33 1.98
CA ASP A 21 1.13 -8.21 0.85
C ASP A 21 1.29 -7.48 -0.49
N TYR A 22 1.04 -6.16 -0.50
CA TYR A 22 1.08 -5.33 -1.71
C TYR A 22 1.92 -4.07 -1.48
N PRO A 23 3.25 -4.20 -1.30
CA PRO A 23 4.13 -3.13 -0.83
C PRO A 23 4.40 -2.04 -1.87
N LEU A 24 4.00 -2.23 -3.14
CA LEU A 24 4.11 -1.22 -4.19
C LEU A 24 2.99 -0.19 -4.03
N GLY A 25 3.29 0.89 -3.31
CA GLY A 25 2.36 1.98 -3.02
C GLY A 25 2.55 3.19 -3.93
N VAL A 26 1.52 4.03 -4.05
CA VAL A 26 1.57 5.29 -4.80
C VAL A 26 1.76 6.44 -3.83
N LEU A 27 3.00 6.97 -3.75
CA LEU A 27 3.31 8.18 -2.99
C LEU A 27 2.75 9.40 -3.69
N THR A 28 1.90 10.16 -3.02
CA THR A 28 1.32 11.41 -3.53
C THR A 28 1.70 12.57 -2.62
N THR A 29 2.21 13.63 -3.24
CA THR A 29 2.59 14.89 -2.57
C THR A 29 1.92 16.07 -3.26
N ALA A 30 1.51 17.06 -2.47
CA ALA A 30 0.99 18.34 -2.96
C ALA A 30 1.93 19.47 -2.51
N ILE A 31 2.93 19.80 -3.34
CA ILE A 31 4.02 20.74 -3.00
C ILE A 31 4.15 21.76 -4.12
N HIS A 32 4.17 23.05 -3.76
CA HIS A 32 4.37 24.12 -4.73
C HIS A 32 5.78 24.07 -5.32
N SER A 33 5.87 24.14 -6.65
CA SER A 33 7.11 24.29 -7.40
C SER A 33 6.88 25.26 -8.55
N THR A 34 7.91 26.02 -8.93
CA THR A 34 7.88 26.89 -10.11
C THR A 34 8.08 26.10 -11.41
N SER A 35 8.55 24.86 -11.33
CA SER A 35 8.94 24.05 -12.50
C SER A 35 8.23 22.70 -12.60
N GLN A 36 7.51 22.27 -11.56
CA GLN A 36 6.82 20.97 -11.51
C GLN A 36 5.33 21.11 -11.17
N PRO A 37 4.49 20.12 -11.54
CA PRO A 37 3.09 20.09 -11.13
C PRO A 37 2.93 20.15 -9.61
N PHE A 38 1.86 20.81 -9.14
CA PHE A 38 1.55 20.92 -7.72
C PHE A 38 1.30 19.57 -7.06
N ILE A 39 0.53 18.70 -7.71
CA ILE A 39 0.27 17.33 -7.25
C ILE A 39 1.12 16.39 -8.10
N GLN A 40 1.93 15.58 -7.45
CA GLN A 40 2.79 14.58 -8.08
C GLN A 40 2.60 13.23 -7.40
N SER A 41 2.70 12.16 -8.20
CA SER A 41 2.59 10.79 -7.71
C SER A 41 3.65 9.88 -8.33
N SER A 42 4.25 9.02 -7.50
CA SER A 42 5.19 7.98 -7.93
C SER A 42 4.83 6.64 -7.31
N HIS A 43 4.89 5.57 -8.11
CA HIS A 43 4.84 4.21 -7.57
C HIS A 43 6.21 3.88 -6.97
N ILE A 44 6.26 3.56 -5.68
CA ILE A 44 7.48 3.08 -5.02
C ILE A 44 7.18 1.90 -4.10
N PRO A 45 8.12 0.96 -3.98
CA PRO A 45 8.03 -0.08 -2.99
C PRO A 45 8.29 0.46 -1.58
N TRP A 46 7.56 -0.06 -0.60
CA TRP A 46 7.63 0.34 0.79
C TRP A 46 7.95 -0.83 1.70
N VAL A 47 8.73 -0.55 2.75
CA VAL A 47 8.85 -1.42 3.92
C VAL A 47 7.99 -0.81 5.02
N LEU A 48 7.14 -1.62 5.66
CA LEU A 48 6.35 -1.21 6.81
C LEU A 48 7.00 -1.75 8.09
N ASP A 49 7.49 -0.84 8.93
CA ASP A 49 8.03 -1.14 10.25
C ASP A 49 6.92 -1.08 11.31
N VAL A 50 6.86 -2.13 12.13
CA VAL A 50 5.91 -2.31 13.23
C VAL A 50 6.68 -2.97 14.37
N GLN A 51 6.49 -2.52 15.61
CA GLN A 51 7.11 -3.09 16.80
C GLN A 51 6.30 -4.26 17.34
N ASP A 52 4.97 -4.14 17.36
CA ASP A 52 4.03 -5.18 17.77
C ASP A 52 3.00 -5.48 16.68
N GLU A 53 3.22 -6.60 15.98
CA GLU A 53 2.33 -7.10 14.93
C GLU A 53 0.92 -7.39 15.43
N SER A 54 0.74 -7.65 16.72
CA SER A 54 -0.56 -7.91 17.33
C SER A 54 -1.28 -6.64 17.80
N SER A 55 -0.59 -5.50 17.85
CA SER A 55 -1.16 -4.24 18.33
C SER A 55 -2.30 -3.76 17.43
N ASP A 56 -3.44 -3.43 18.03
CA ASP A 56 -4.60 -2.87 17.34
C ASP A 56 -4.53 -1.34 17.16
N THR A 57 -3.50 -0.68 17.70
CA THR A 57 -3.37 0.78 17.68
C THR A 57 -2.09 1.28 17.01
N GLU A 58 -1.07 0.43 16.92
CA GLU A 58 0.18 0.80 16.25
C GLU A 58 0.00 0.82 14.72
N LEU A 59 0.06 2.02 14.14
CA LEU A 59 -0.08 2.21 12.69
C LEU A 59 1.18 1.79 11.91
N GLY A 60 2.36 2.10 12.46
CA GLY A 60 3.67 1.79 11.88
C GLY A 60 4.35 2.96 11.17
N ILE A 61 5.52 2.68 10.61
CA ILE A 61 6.36 3.63 9.86
C ILE A 61 6.64 3.04 8.48
N LEU A 62 6.43 3.83 7.42
CA LEU A 62 6.79 3.43 6.06
C LEU A 62 8.20 3.93 5.71
N ARG A 63 9.04 3.04 5.17
CA ARG A 63 10.36 3.39 4.61
C ARG A 63 10.43 3.07 3.13
N GLY A 64 10.74 4.08 2.34
CA GLY A 64 10.89 4.00 0.90
C GLY A 64 12.11 4.78 0.42
N HIS A 65 12.38 4.69 -0.88
CA HIS A 65 13.34 5.57 -1.54
C HIS A 65 12.80 5.99 -2.91
N LEU A 66 13.31 7.11 -3.41
CA LEU A 66 12.96 7.64 -4.73
C LEU A 66 14.23 8.10 -5.45
N ALA A 67 14.32 7.88 -6.75
CA ALA A 67 15.44 8.35 -7.55
C ALA A 67 15.54 9.88 -7.50
N ARG A 68 16.73 10.45 -7.25
CA ARG A 68 16.96 11.90 -7.28
C ARG A 68 16.58 12.55 -8.61
N ALA A 69 16.68 11.80 -9.69
CA ALA A 69 16.27 12.25 -11.02
C ALA A 69 14.75 12.46 -11.15
N ASN A 70 13.95 11.83 -10.29
CA ASN A 70 12.50 11.95 -10.30
C ASN A 70 12.10 13.42 -10.02
N PRO A 71 11.24 14.02 -10.86
CA PRO A 71 10.72 15.37 -10.63
C PRO A 71 10.12 15.59 -9.23
N GLN A 72 9.42 14.58 -8.69
CA GLN A 72 8.84 14.62 -7.35
C GLN A 72 9.93 14.71 -6.27
N SER A 73 11.04 13.98 -6.41
CA SER A 73 12.19 14.13 -5.50
C SER A 73 12.77 15.53 -5.54
N LYS A 74 12.90 16.14 -6.73
CA LYS A 74 13.42 17.51 -6.87
C LYS A 74 12.53 18.50 -6.14
N THR A 75 11.20 18.43 -6.37
CA THR A 75 10.23 19.29 -5.67
C THR A 75 10.26 19.09 -4.16
N ILE A 76 10.37 17.84 -3.69
CA ILE A 76 10.52 17.54 -2.25
C ILE A 76 11.76 18.24 -1.70
N ILE A 77 12.94 18.03 -2.32
CA ILE A 77 14.21 18.62 -1.84
C ILE A 77 14.18 20.15 -1.90
N GLU A 78 13.66 20.75 -2.97
CA GLU A 78 13.52 22.21 -3.10
C GLU A 78 12.65 22.78 -1.98
N SER A 79 11.53 22.12 -1.68
CA SER A 79 10.68 22.50 -0.55
C SER A 79 11.42 22.43 0.78
N LEU A 80 12.41 21.52 0.89
CA LEU A 80 13.28 21.35 2.05
C LEU A 80 14.24 22.52 2.31
N SER A 81 14.39 23.43 1.36
CA SER A 81 15.27 24.60 1.47
C SER A 81 14.53 25.93 1.33
N ALA A 82 13.20 25.92 1.21
CA ALA A 82 12.41 27.15 1.05
C ALA A 82 12.35 27.99 2.33
N ASP A 83 12.52 29.32 2.18
CA ASP A 83 12.54 30.29 3.29
C ASP A 83 11.21 30.39 4.07
N ASN A 84 10.10 29.99 3.45
CA ASN A 84 8.74 30.12 4.01
C ASN A 84 8.28 28.87 4.80
N ARG A 85 9.21 28.02 5.22
CA ARG A 85 8.89 26.85 6.05
C ARG A 85 8.38 27.23 7.41
N THR A 86 7.45 26.42 7.90
CA THR A 86 7.05 26.44 9.32
C THR A 86 7.65 25.27 10.11
N GLY A 87 8.06 24.20 9.43
CA GLY A 87 8.72 23.04 10.03
C GLY A 87 10.23 23.21 10.24
N THR A 88 10.80 22.34 11.07
CA THR A 88 12.25 22.26 11.34
C THR A 88 12.86 21.01 10.73
N GLY A 89 14.11 21.10 10.29
CA GLY A 89 14.88 19.96 9.78
C GLY A 89 14.42 19.46 8.40
N ASN A 90 14.51 18.15 8.20
CA ASN A 90 14.26 17.46 6.93
C ASN A 90 12.85 16.82 6.84
N VAL A 91 11.89 17.36 7.58
CA VAL A 91 10.48 16.90 7.57
C VAL A 91 9.66 17.82 6.67
N LEU A 92 8.72 17.24 5.92
CA LEU A 92 7.75 18.00 5.13
C LEU A 92 6.66 18.63 6.03
N ASP A 93 6.32 19.89 5.75
CA ASP A 93 5.28 20.62 6.47
C ASP A 93 3.89 20.02 6.22
N GLN A 94 3.64 19.58 4.98
CA GLN A 94 2.36 19.02 4.55
C GLN A 94 2.32 17.50 4.73
N GLU A 95 1.13 16.97 5.02
CA GLU A 95 0.91 15.52 5.01
C GLU A 95 1.11 14.96 3.59
N VAL A 96 1.56 13.72 3.53
CA VAL A 96 1.66 12.93 2.30
C VAL A 96 0.66 11.77 2.34
N LEU A 97 0.29 11.27 1.17
CA LEU A 97 -0.58 10.10 1.04
C LEU A 97 0.17 8.97 0.33
N VAL A 98 0.11 7.77 0.87
CA VAL A 98 0.47 6.53 0.15
C VAL A 98 -0.77 5.68 -0.05
N LEU A 99 -1.09 5.36 -1.30
CA LEU A 99 -2.19 4.45 -1.66
C LEU A 99 -1.64 3.05 -1.98
N PHE A 100 -2.11 2.06 -1.24
CA PHE A 100 -1.89 0.63 -1.51
C PHE A 100 -3.19 0.01 -2.03
N THR A 101 -3.13 -0.73 -3.12
CA THR A 101 -4.31 -1.35 -3.74
C THR A 101 -4.02 -2.82 -3.99
N ALA A 102 -4.93 -3.70 -3.55
CA ALA A 102 -4.83 -5.12 -3.87
C ALA A 102 -5.04 -5.33 -5.39
N PRO A 103 -4.22 -6.14 -6.06
CA PRO A 103 -4.36 -6.41 -7.49
C PRO A 103 -5.62 -7.22 -7.81
N THR A 104 -6.13 -7.98 -6.84
CA THR A 104 -7.38 -8.73 -6.98
C THR A 104 -8.56 -7.79 -6.83
N HIS A 105 -9.10 -7.34 -7.96
CA HIS A 105 -10.32 -6.55 -8.05
C HIS A 105 -11.13 -6.96 -9.29
N HIS A 106 -12.46 -6.78 -9.26
CA HIS A 106 -13.29 -7.14 -10.41
C HIS A 106 -14.61 -6.38 -10.46
N TYR A 107 -15.10 -6.17 -11.68
CA TYR A 107 -16.45 -5.70 -11.94
C TYR A 107 -17.50 -6.73 -11.50
N VAL A 108 -18.48 -6.30 -10.72
CA VAL A 108 -19.65 -7.08 -10.32
C VAL A 108 -20.82 -6.69 -11.21
N THR A 109 -21.24 -7.63 -12.06
CA THR A 109 -22.39 -7.42 -12.93
C THR A 109 -23.71 -7.57 -12.15
N PRO A 110 -24.74 -6.77 -12.46
CA PRO A 110 -26.09 -6.97 -11.93
C PRO A 110 -26.64 -8.38 -12.18
N LYS A 111 -26.13 -9.11 -13.18
CA LYS A 111 -26.55 -10.50 -13.45
C LYS A 111 -26.22 -11.48 -12.32
N PHE A 112 -25.30 -11.14 -11.42
CA PHE A 112 -24.94 -12.01 -10.29
C PHE A 112 -25.88 -11.92 -9.10
N TYR A 113 -26.74 -10.89 -9.03
CA TYR A 113 -27.71 -10.71 -7.95
C TYR A 113 -28.92 -11.61 -8.23
N THR A 114 -28.97 -12.76 -7.59
CA THR A 114 -29.97 -13.81 -7.85
C THR A 114 -31.29 -13.62 -7.12
N GLU A 115 -31.36 -12.71 -6.13
CA GLU A 115 -32.58 -12.44 -5.36
C GLU A 115 -33.14 -11.05 -5.70
N THR A 116 -32.35 -9.99 -5.53
CA THR A 116 -32.87 -8.62 -5.65
C THR A 116 -33.21 -8.27 -7.09
N LYS A 117 -32.42 -8.75 -8.06
CA LYS A 117 -32.65 -8.47 -9.48
C LYS A 117 -33.97 -9.05 -10.00
N PRO A 118 -34.27 -10.36 -9.89
CA PRO A 118 -35.55 -10.89 -10.37
C PRO A 118 -36.75 -10.34 -9.59
N THR A 119 -36.56 -9.99 -8.31
CA THR A 119 -37.66 -9.52 -7.45
C THR A 119 -38.02 -8.05 -7.68
N THR A 120 -37.02 -7.16 -7.76
CA THR A 120 -37.26 -5.71 -7.81
C THR A 120 -36.59 -5.01 -8.98
N GLY A 121 -35.57 -5.63 -9.59
CA GLY A 121 -34.71 -5.01 -10.60
C GLY A 121 -33.82 -3.87 -10.08
N LYS A 122 -33.89 -3.50 -8.80
CA LYS A 122 -33.17 -2.36 -8.20
C LYS A 122 -31.73 -2.72 -7.83
N VAL A 123 -30.95 -3.08 -8.85
CA VAL A 123 -29.53 -3.40 -8.74
C VAL A 123 -28.71 -2.58 -9.73
N VAL A 124 -27.49 -2.21 -9.34
CA VAL A 124 -26.57 -1.43 -10.17
C VAL A 124 -25.22 -2.12 -10.28
N PRO A 125 -24.49 -1.95 -11.39
CA PRO A 125 -23.15 -2.49 -11.52
C PRO A 125 -22.17 -1.79 -10.57
N THR A 126 -21.12 -2.50 -10.16
CA THR A 126 -20.11 -1.97 -9.25
C THR A 126 -18.76 -2.67 -9.44
N TRP A 127 -17.74 -2.25 -8.71
CA TRP A 127 -16.49 -2.97 -8.53
C TRP A 127 -16.34 -3.46 -7.08
N ASN A 128 -15.77 -4.64 -6.93
CA ASN A 128 -15.21 -5.13 -5.69
C ASN A 128 -13.68 -5.00 -5.73
N TYR A 129 -13.10 -4.51 -4.64
CA TYR A 129 -11.66 -4.21 -4.51
C TYR A 129 -11.28 -3.99 -3.04
N ALA A 130 -9.98 -4.04 -2.74
CA ALA A 130 -9.43 -3.67 -1.45
C ALA A 130 -8.31 -2.63 -1.60
N ALA A 131 -8.28 -1.63 -0.71
CA ALA A 131 -7.27 -0.59 -0.72
C ALA A 131 -7.04 0.00 0.68
N VAL A 132 -5.82 0.50 0.91
CA VAL A 132 -5.41 1.22 2.12
C VAL A 132 -4.80 2.56 1.73
N GLN A 133 -5.27 3.63 2.37
CA GLN A 133 -4.64 4.96 2.31
C GLN A 133 -3.90 5.21 3.62
N ALA A 134 -2.59 5.41 3.53
CA ALA A 134 -1.74 5.81 4.64
C ALA A 134 -1.39 7.30 4.53
N TYR A 135 -1.73 8.04 5.57
CA TYR A 135 -1.43 9.47 5.68
C TYR A 135 -0.41 9.68 6.80
N GLY A 136 0.49 10.64 6.59
CA GLY A 136 1.50 10.96 7.59
C GLY A 136 2.43 12.07 7.15
N ARG A 137 3.45 12.35 7.95
CA ARG A 137 4.50 13.32 7.63
C ARG A 137 5.78 12.62 7.21
N ALA A 138 6.35 13.08 6.10
CA ALA A 138 7.55 12.49 5.53
C ALA A 138 8.82 13.18 6.03
N LYS A 139 9.72 12.42 6.64
CA LYS A 139 11.12 12.79 6.86
C LYS A 139 11.96 12.32 5.68
N ILE A 140 12.81 13.21 5.17
CA ILE A 140 13.52 13.01 3.91
C ILE A 140 15.03 12.92 4.15
N TYR A 141 15.63 11.85 3.67
CA TYR A 141 17.06 11.57 3.78
C TYR A 141 17.73 11.85 2.44
N CYS A 142 18.20 13.09 2.24
CA CYS A 142 18.70 13.55 0.94
C CYS A 142 20.13 14.11 0.97
N ASP A 143 20.80 14.20 2.12
CA ASP A 143 22.21 14.59 2.17
C ASP A 143 23.09 13.35 1.99
N ALA A 144 23.73 13.22 0.83
CA ALA A 144 24.58 12.08 0.51
C ALA A 144 25.85 12.00 1.38
N LYS A 145 26.21 13.09 2.08
CA LYS A 145 27.37 13.11 3.01
C LYS A 145 26.98 12.81 4.44
N SER A 146 25.68 12.75 4.75
CA SER A 146 25.17 12.49 6.09
C SER A 146 25.25 11.00 6.41
N GLU A 147 25.87 10.68 7.55
CA GLU A 147 25.89 9.31 8.10
C GLU A 147 24.48 8.79 8.38
N GLU A 148 23.58 9.66 8.84
CA GLU A 148 22.17 9.32 9.09
C GLU A 148 21.48 8.89 7.79
N THR A 149 21.72 9.62 6.68
CA THR A 149 21.18 9.27 5.36
C THR A 149 21.75 7.95 4.84
N SER A 150 23.06 7.74 4.99
CA SER A 150 23.69 6.48 4.58
C SER A 150 23.16 5.29 5.39
N ALA A 151 23.02 5.44 6.71
CA ALA A 151 22.47 4.40 7.60
C ALA A 151 21.00 4.09 7.27
N PHE A 152 20.17 5.11 7.05
CA PHE A 152 18.78 4.95 6.64
C PHE A 152 18.68 4.18 5.31
N LEU A 153 19.39 4.62 4.27
CA LEU A 153 19.33 4.00 2.95
C LEU A 153 19.86 2.56 2.97
N THR A 154 20.95 2.30 3.70
CA THR A 154 21.50 0.95 3.86
C THR A 154 20.48 0.00 4.48
N ARG A 155 19.83 0.43 5.57
CA ARG A 155 18.77 -0.37 6.21
C ARG A 155 17.57 -0.54 5.28
N GLN A 156 17.12 0.54 4.63
CA GLN A 156 15.93 0.53 3.78
C GLN A 156 16.11 -0.38 2.56
N ILE A 157 17.24 -0.30 1.85
CA ILE A 157 17.51 -1.14 0.67
C ILE A 157 17.60 -2.60 1.08
N ARG A 158 18.37 -2.91 2.15
CA ARG A 158 18.51 -4.28 2.66
C ARG A 158 17.15 -4.91 2.99
N ASP A 159 16.35 -4.23 3.81
CA ASP A 159 15.09 -4.77 4.27
C ASP A 159 14.09 -4.91 3.11
N LEU A 160 14.11 -3.97 2.16
CA LEU A 160 13.26 -4.04 0.97
C LEU A 160 13.66 -5.20 0.04
N SER A 161 14.96 -5.37 -0.23
CA SER A 161 15.47 -6.50 -1.00
C SER A 161 15.11 -7.82 -0.32
N GLN A 162 15.32 -7.93 0.99
CA GLN A 162 14.97 -9.12 1.74
C GLN A 162 13.47 -9.43 1.66
N HIS A 163 12.60 -8.42 1.74
CA HIS A 163 11.16 -8.59 1.57
C HIS A 163 10.81 -9.06 0.15
N GLY A 164 11.37 -8.45 -0.89
CA GLY A 164 11.16 -8.86 -2.27
C GLY A 164 11.59 -10.30 -2.54
N GLU A 165 12.81 -10.66 -2.14
CA GLU A 165 13.36 -12.01 -2.33
C GLU A 165 12.55 -13.06 -1.57
N ASN A 166 12.18 -12.81 -0.31
CA ASN A 166 11.49 -13.81 0.50
C ASN A 166 9.98 -13.85 0.28
N SER A 167 9.30 -12.71 0.40
CA SER A 167 7.84 -12.65 0.42
C SER A 167 7.23 -12.64 -0.98
N VAL A 168 7.91 -12.02 -1.96
CA VAL A 168 7.41 -11.91 -3.34
C VAL A 168 7.92 -13.05 -4.21
N MET A 169 9.24 -13.27 -4.23
CA MET A 169 9.87 -14.31 -5.06
C MET A 169 9.84 -15.70 -4.40
N GLY A 170 9.78 -15.75 -3.06
CA GLY A 170 9.84 -17.00 -2.34
C GLY A 170 11.24 -17.61 -2.24
N TYR A 171 12.30 -16.86 -2.53
CA TYR A 171 13.70 -17.32 -2.54
C TYR A 171 14.25 -17.35 -1.11
N THR A 172 13.88 -18.40 -0.38
CA THR A 172 14.19 -18.56 1.04
C THR A 172 15.39 -19.46 1.33
N GLY A 173 15.93 -20.15 0.32
CA GLY A 173 16.96 -21.19 0.48
C GLY A 173 16.46 -22.46 1.18
N LYS A 174 15.15 -22.59 1.42
CA LYS A 174 14.52 -23.71 2.12
C LYS A 174 13.57 -24.46 1.19
N ASP A 175 13.27 -25.72 1.51
CA ASP A 175 12.30 -26.54 0.78
C ASP A 175 12.56 -26.63 -0.74
N GLY A 176 13.85 -26.68 -1.12
CA GLY A 176 14.28 -26.74 -2.52
C GLY A 176 14.17 -25.41 -3.28
N ARG A 177 13.87 -24.30 -2.61
CA ARG A 177 13.83 -22.97 -3.22
C ARG A 177 15.23 -22.34 -3.29
N PRO A 178 15.52 -21.48 -4.29
CA PRO A 178 16.76 -20.71 -4.35
C PRO A 178 16.97 -19.84 -3.09
N GLY A 179 18.22 -19.54 -2.76
CA GLY A 179 18.55 -18.56 -1.71
C GLY A 179 18.26 -17.12 -2.16
N PRO A 180 18.02 -16.20 -1.22
CA PRO A 180 17.76 -14.80 -1.53
C PRO A 180 19.03 -14.13 -2.07
N TRP A 181 18.88 -13.20 -3.00
CA TRP A 181 19.94 -12.24 -3.31
C TRP A 181 20.11 -11.25 -2.16
N GLU A 182 21.34 -11.03 -1.71
CA GLU A 182 21.66 -10.04 -0.68
C GLU A 182 22.27 -8.78 -1.30
N VAL A 183 21.98 -7.61 -0.70
CA VAL A 183 22.58 -6.35 -1.17
C VAL A 183 24.10 -6.42 -1.20
N ALA A 184 24.70 -7.15 -0.26
CA ALA A 184 26.15 -7.37 -0.15
C ALA A 184 26.73 -8.26 -1.27
N ASP A 185 25.90 -8.93 -2.08
CA ASP A 185 26.35 -9.65 -3.27
C ASP A 185 26.79 -8.68 -4.39
N ALA A 186 26.37 -7.41 -4.33
CA ALA A 186 26.88 -6.37 -5.21
C ALA A 186 28.20 -5.76 -4.69
N PRO A 187 29.09 -5.28 -5.58
CA PRO A 187 30.31 -4.60 -5.14
C PRO A 187 30.01 -3.37 -4.27
N GLU A 188 30.71 -3.22 -3.14
CA GLU A 188 30.50 -2.12 -2.18
C GLU A 188 30.53 -0.74 -2.84
N ARG A 189 31.53 -0.47 -3.68
CA ARG A 189 31.63 0.81 -4.42
C ARG A 189 30.41 1.05 -5.32
N TYR A 190 29.84 0.00 -5.90
CA TYR A 190 28.64 0.11 -6.72
C TYR A 190 27.41 0.47 -5.86
N ILE A 191 27.25 -0.16 -4.71
CA ILE A 191 26.18 0.14 -3.75
C ILE A 191 26.26 1.61 -3.31
N GLU A 192 27.44 2.10 -2.94
CA GLU A 192 27.64 3.50 -2.54
C GLU A 192 27.27 4.48 -3.66
N LEU A 193 27.67 4.21 -4.91
CA LEU A 193 27.29 5.04 -6.06
C LEU A 193 25.79 5.04 -6.30
N MET A 194 25.11 3.90 -6.15
CA MET A 194 23.65 3.81 -6.32
C MET A 194 22.90 4.52 -5.20
N LYS A 195 23.39 4.48 -3.94
CA LYS A 195 22.83 5.26 -2.83
C LYS A 195 22.88 6.76 -3.10
N MET A 196 23.94 7.26 -3.74
CA MET A 196 24.03 8.67 -4.12
C MET A 196 22.94 9.09 -5.13
N ALA A 197 22.38 8.16 -5.91
CA ALA A 197 21.37 8.44 -6.92
C ALA A 197 19.92 8.48 -6.38
N ILE A 198 19.71 8.20 -5.10
CA ILE A 198 18.38 8.15 -4.47
C ILE A 198 18.28 9.07 -3.25
N ILE A 199 17.06 9.37 -2.84
CA ILE A 199 16.72 9.91 -1.53
C ILE A 199 15.94 8.87 -0.72
N GLY A 200 16.11 8.87 0.59
CA GLY A 200 15.29 8.09 1.51
C GLY A 200 14.05 8.86 1.94
N ILE A 201 12.96 8.14 2.17
CA ILE A 201 11.67 8.69 2.61
C ILE A 201 11.17 7.82 3.77
N GLU A 202 10.98 8.45 4.93
CA GLU A 202 10.35 7.83 6.09
C GLU A 202 9.04 8.54 6.37
N ILE A 203 7.94 7.80 6.51
CA ILE A 203 6.63 8.35 6.84
C ILE A 203 6.18 7.75 8.15
N THR A 204 6.12 8.59 9.19
CA THR A 204 5.37 8.25 10.41
C THR A 204 3.90 8.32 10.06
N ILE A 205 3.20 7.18 10.15
CA ILE A 205 1.79 7.11 9.78
C ILE A 205 0.95 7.71 10.91
N ASP A 206 0.21 8.76 10.57
CA ASP A 206 -0.70 9.44 11.50
C ASP A 206 -2.14 8.90 11.35
N ARG A 207 -2.46 8.33 10.19
CA ARG A 207 -3.79 7.79 9.88
C ARG A 207 -3.77 6.73 8.80
N LEU A 208 -4.41 5.58 9.07
CA LEU A 208 -4.75 4.56 8.08
C LEU A 208 -6.25 4.58 7.78
N GLN A 209 -6.61 4.46 6.50
CA GLN A 209 -7.98 4.27 6.06
C GLN A 209 -8.07 3.05 5.15
N GLY A 210 -8.81 2.03 5.58
CA GLY A 210 -9.00 0.79 4.83
C GLY A 210 -10.37 0.67 4.22
N LYS A 211 -10.42 0.25 2.95
CA LYS A 211 -11.66 -0.09 2.28
C LYS A 211 -11.57 -1.47 1.64
N PHE A 212 -12.42 -2.37 2.11
CA PHE A 212 -12.61 -3.70 1.55
C PHE A 212 -14.05 -3.75 1.06
N LYS A 213 -14.24 -3.56 -0.25
CA LYS A 213 -15.56 -3.62 -0.86
C LYS A 213 -15.70 -4.95 -1.56
N MET A 214 -16.42 -5.87 -0.92
CA MET A 214 -16.62 -7.26 -1.33
C MET A 214 -18.11 -7.64 -1.22
N SER A 215 -19.00 -6.74 -1.65
CA SER A 215 -20.46 -6.91 -1.65
C SER A 215 -21.07 -7.24 -0.28
N GLN A 216 -20.46 -6.79 0.81
CA GLN A 216 -20.96 -7.07 2.16
C GLN A 216 -22.32 -6.41 2.43
N GLU A 217 -22.67 -5.36 1.70
CA GLU A 217 -23.97 -4.71 1.76
C GLU A 217 -25.13 -5.57 1.28
N SER A 218 -24.87 -6.54 0.40
CA SER A 218 -25.89 -7.38 -0.21
C SER A 218 -26.47 -8.36 0.81
N GLY A 219 -27.72 -8.75 0.57
CA GLY A 219 -28.34 -9.89 1.25
C GLY A 219 -27.59 -11.19 1.00
N GLU A 220 -27.87 -12.22 1.79
CA GLU A 220 -27.14 -13.49 1.73
C GLU A 220 -27.25 -14.17 0.36
N GLY A 221 -28.45 -14.34 -0.19
CA GLY A 221 -28.60 -15.03 -1.46
C GLY A 221 -28.02 -14.25 -2.64
N ASP A 222 -28.10 -12.91 -2.65
CA ASP A 222 -27.37 -12.10 -3.65
C ASP A 222 -25.85 -12.25 -3.51
N ARG A 223 -25.33 -12.33 -2.29
CA ARG A 223 -23.89 -12.52 -2.07
C ARG A 223 -23.45 -13.91 -2.55
N ASP A 224 -24.26 -14.94 -2.30
CA ASP A 224 -24.00 -16.28 -2.81
C ASP A 224 -24.05 -16.31 -4.35
N GLY A 225 -25.01 -15.60 -4.96
CA GLY A 225 -25.07 -15.40 -6.41
C GLY A 225 -23.81 -14.73 -6.97
N ILE A 226 -23.24 -13.75 -6.26
CA ILE A 226 -21.96 -13.10 -6.61
C ILE A 226 -20.79 -14.08 -6.50
N VAL A 227 -20.70 -14.87 -5.42
CA VAL A 227 -19.68 -15.90 -5.25
C VAL A 227 -19.72 -16.92 -6.38
N GLN A 228 -20.91 -17.44 -6.72
CA GLN A 228 -21.07 -18.41 -7.81
C GLN A 228 -20.79 -17.79 -9.17
N GLY A 229 -21.24 -16.55 -9.40
CA GLY A 229 -20.97 -15.80 -10.62
C GLY A 229 -19.49 -15.63 -10.88
N PHE A 230 -18.71 -15.30 -9.85
CA PHE A 230 -17.25 -15.21 -9.95
C PHE A 230 -16.57 -16.57 -10.20
N LYS A 231 -17.00 -17.64 -9.53
CA LYS A 231 -16.48 -19.01 -9.76
C LYS A 231 -16.75 -19.48 -11.19
N ALA A 232 -17.94 -19.18 -11.71
CA ALA A 232 -18.33 -19.56 -13.07
C ALA A 232 -17.51 -18.88 -14.17
N LEU A 233 -16.74 -17.83 -13.86
CA LEU A 233 -15.79 -17.25 -14.82
C LEU A 233 -14.62 -18.18 -15.14
N GLY A 234 -14.32 -19.16 -14.29
CA GLY A 234 -13.23 -20.12 -14.49
C GLY A 234 -11.83 -19.49 -14.52
N SER A 235 -11.69 -18.25 -14.06
CA SER A 235 -10.42 -17.51 -14.02
C SER A 235 -9.84 -17.48 -12.61
N GLU A 236 -8.52 -17.37 -12.49
CA GLU A 236 -7.84 -17.27 -11.19
C GLU A 236 -8.34 -16.07 -10.38
N VAL A 237 -8.49 -14.91 -11.03
CA VAL A 237 -9.04 -13.69 -10.41
C VAL A 237 -10.49 -13.89 -9.96
N GLY A 238 -11.31 -14.60 -10.75
CA GLY A 238 -12.68 -14.95 -10.38
C GLY A 238 -12.72 -15.81 -9.11
N SER A 239 -11.93 -16.86 -9.05
CA SER A 239 -11.84 -17.72 -7.86
C SER A 239 -11.42 -16.93 -6.61
N LYS A 240 -10.34 -16.13 -6.72
CA LYS A 240 -9.88 -15.28 -5.61
C LYS A 240 -10.94 -14.26 -5.16
N MET A 241 -11.64 -13.63 -6.10
CA MET A 241 -12.75 -12.71 -5.79
C MET A 241 -13.91 -13.41 -5.07
N ALA A 242 -14.26 -14.63 -5.49
CA ALA A 242 -15.30 -15.41 -4.84
C ALA A 242 -14.95 -15.74 -3.38
N ASP A 243 -13.69 -16.12 -3.13
CA ASP A 243 -13.20 -16.41 -1.77
C ASP A 243 -13.20 -15.16 -0.88
N LEU A 244 -12.74 -14.02 -1.39
CA LEU A 244 -12.76 -12.73 -0.67
C LEU A 244 -14.20 -12.27 -0.35
N VAL A 245 -15.15 -12.42 -1.28
CA VAL A 245 -16.56 -12.10 -1.03
C VAL A 245 -17.15 -12.98 0.06
N LYS A 246 -16.82 -14.28 0.04
CA LYS A 246 -17.26 -15.22 1.07
C LYS A 246 -16.67 -14.86 2.45
N GLU A 247 -15.36 -14.72 2.54
CA GLU A 247 -14.62 -14.38 3.77
C GLU A 247 -15.17 -13.09 4.41
N ARG A 248 -15.30 -12.02 3.63
CA ARG A 248 -15.79 -10.73 4.13
C ARG A 248 -17.26 -10.76 4.50
N GLY A 249 -18.04 -11.59 3.81
CA GLY A 249 -19.42 -11.87 4.18
C GLY A 249 -19.55 -12.54 5.54
N GLU A 250 -18.68 -13.51 5.84
CA GLU A 250 -18.62 -14.22 7.13
C GLU A 250 -18.15 -13.32 8.27
N LEU A 251 -17.10 -12.52 8.04
CA LEU A 251 -16.61 -11.54 9.03
C LEU A 251 -17.70 -10.53 9.43
N LYS A 252 -18.47 -10.02 8.46
CA LYS A 252 -19.61 -9.13 8.73
C LYS A 252 -20.73 -9.82 9.53
N LYS A 253 -20.96 -11.11 9.33
CA LYS A 253 -21.95 -11.86 10.14
C LYS A 253 -21.47 -11.95 11.59
N LYS A 254 -20.18 -12.26 11.81
CA LYS A 254 -19.59 -12.35 13.15
C LYS A 254 -19.60 -11.02 13.89
N SER A 255 -19.38 -9.89 13.22
CA SER A 255 -19.39 -8.57 13.87
C SER A 255 -20.78 -8.06 14.28
N LYS A 256 -21.85 -8.78 13.93
CA LYS A 256 -23.25 -8.45 14.26
C LYS A 256 -23.85 -9.34 15.35
N GLN A 257 -23.14 -10.40 15.75
CA GLN A 257 -23.48 -11.30 16.86
C GLN A 257 -22.86 -10.77 18.15
#